data_AF-A0A527VQQ6-F1
#
_entry.id   AF-A0A527VQQ6-F1
#
_cell.length_a   1.000
_cell.length_b   1.000
_cell.length_c   1.000
_cell.angle_alpha   90.00
_cell.angle_beta   90.00
_cell.angle_gamma   90.00
#
_symmetry.space_group_name_H-M   'P 1'
#
loop_
_entity.id
_entity.type
_entity.pdbx_description
1 polymer ?
#
loop_
_entity_poly.entity_id
_entity_poly.type
_entity_poly.pdbx_seq_one_letter_code
_entity_poly.pdbx_strand_id
1 'polypeptide(L)'
;ALERIQPGKPQQNGRHERFHLTMLPMADAPQADRAAQARAFEDFRRSYNEERPHEALGMDTPAQHYRPSTRPMPKTAPEPDYPAEAAVRGVRQNGAVKWRGTEIYVSATLAGEPIAIEETENGQWAMRFYA
;
A
#
# COMPACT_ATOMS: atom_id res chain seq x y z
N ALA A 1 9.30 0.61 15.07
CA ALA A 1 9.58 1.13 13.71
C ALA A 1 8.88 0.23 12.69
N LEU A 2 8.42 0.75 11.56
CA LEU A 2 7.85 -0.09 10.48
C LEU A 2 9.00 -0.88 9.84
N GLU A 3 8.93 -2.21 9.88
CA GLU A 3 9.88 -3.08 9.19
C GLU A 3 9.49 -3.11 7.70
N ARG A 4 10.30 -2.47 6.85
CA ARG A 4 10.09 -2.43 5.40
C ARG A 4 11.25 -3.12 4.70
N ILE A 5 10.94 -3.81 3.62
CA ILE A 5 11.97 -4.30 2.70
C ILE A 5 12.64 -3.13 1.97
N GLN A 6 13.84 -3.37 1.48
CA GLN A 6 14.54 -2.43 0.62
C GLN A 6 13.89 -2.40 -0.77
N PRO A 7 13.86 -1.23 -1.45
CA PRO A 7 13.37 -1.14 -2.82
C PRO A 7 14.05 -2.16 -3.75
N GLY A 8 13.26 -2.91 -4.50
CA GLY A 8 13.75 -3.90 -5.46
C GLY A 8 14.39 -5.15 -4.86
N LYS A 9 14.14 -5.48 -3.58
CA LYS A 9 14.67 -6.67 -2.90
C LYS A 9 13.58 -7.69 -2.53
N PRO A 10 12.99 -8.41 -3.51
CA PRO A 10 11.94 -9.39 -3.24
C PRO A 10 12.39 -10.54 -2.33
N GLN A 11 13.69 -10.87 -2.30
CA GLN A 11 14.23 -11.93 -1.45
C GLN A 11 14.04 -11.66 0.05
N GLN A 12 13.75 -10.41 0.43
CA GLN A 12 13.46 -10.03 1.82
C GLN A 12 12.01 -10.35 2.24
N ASN A 13 11.15 -10.79 1.31
CA ASN A 13 9.76 -11.16 1.59
C ASN A 13 9.60 -12.56 2.20
N GLY A 14 10.69 -13.29 2.46
CA GLY A 14 10.62 -14.69 2.91
C GLY A 14 9.75 -14.90 4.16
N ARG A 15 9.65 -13.92 5.07
CA ARG A 15 8.74 -13.99 6.23
C ARG A 15 7.26 -13.98 5.82
N HIS A 16 6.88 -13.11 4.90
CA HIS A 16 5.51 -13.01 4.37
C HIS A 16 5.15 -14.26 3.56
N GLU A 17 6.09 -14.74 2.75
CA GLU A 17 5.92 -15.98 1.98
C GLU A 17 5.76 -17.20 2.90
N ARG A 18 6.57 -17.31 3.96
CA ARG A 18 6.45 -18.38 4.96
C ARG A 18 5.14 -18.31 5.74
N PHE A 19 4.66 -17.11 6.05
CA PHE A 19 3.34 -16.92 6.65
C PHE A 19 2.24 -17.47 5.73
N HIS A 20 2.25 -17.09 4.44
CA HIS A 20 1.30 -17.63 3.46
C HIS A 20 1.36 -19.15 3.39
N LEU A 21 2.56 -19.73 3.31
CA LEU A 21 2.73 -21.20 3.32
C LEU A 21 2.14 -21.87 4.56
N THR A 22 2.20 -21.22 5.72
CA THR A 22 1.63 -21.76 6.98
C THR A 22 0.11 -21.69 6.98
N MET A 23 -0.46 -20.67 6.34
CA MET A 23 -1.92 -20.49 6.23
C MET A 23 -2.55 -21.33 5.09
N LEU A 24 -1.80 -21.60 4.02
CA LEU A 24 -2.28 -22.30 2.82
C LEU A 24 -3.09 -23.58 3.07
N PRO A 25 -2.70 -24.49 3.99
CA PRO A 25 -3.48 -25.70 4.26
C PRO A 25 -4.94 -25.41 4.67
N MET A 26 -5.20 -24.28 5.34
CA MET A 26 -6.56 -23.87 5.73
C MET A 26 -7.36 -23.29 4.56
N ALA A 27 -6.69 -22.85 3.50
CA ALA A 27 -7.30 -22.39 2.26
C ALA A 27 -7.55 -23.55 1.29
N ASP A 28 -6.62 -24.51 1.22
CA ASP A 28 -6.71 -25.67 0.33
C ASP A 28 -7.73 -26.73 0.82
N ALA A 29 -8.00 -26.77 2.12
CA ALA A 29 -9.03 -27.62 2.73
C ALA A 29 -10.03 -26.77 3.55
N PRO A 30 -10.97 -26.08 2.87
CA PRO A 30 -11.91 -25.20 3.54
C PRO A 30 -12.89 -25.96 4.44
N GLN A 31 -13.34 -25.29 5.49
CA GLN A 31 -14.36 -25.78 6.40
C GLN A 31 -15.74 -25.88 5.72
N ALA A 32 -16.66 -26.60 6.36
CA ALA A 32 -17.99 -26.89 5.82
C ALA A 32 -18.81 -25.66 5.43
N ASP A 33 -18.63 -24.53 6.12
CA ASP A 33 -19.31 -23.27 5.83
C ASP A 33 -18.45 -22.05 6.18
N ARG A 34 -18.93 -20.85 5.78
CA ARG A 34 -18.22 -19.59 6.01
C ARG A 34 -18.00 -19.26 7.49
N ALA A 35 -18.93 -19.62 8.36
CA ALA A 35 -18.81 -19.35 9.79
C ALA A 35 -17.77 -20.27 10.45
N ALA A 36 -17.74 -21.54 10.05
CA ALA A 36 -16.71 -22.50 10.45
C ALA A 36 -15.33 -22.08 9.95
N GLN A 37 -15.22 -21.63 8.70
CA GLN A 37 -13.96 -21.11 8.16
C GLN A 37 -13.49 -19.86 8.91
N ALA A 38 -14.40 -18.94 9.24
CA ALA A 38 -14.07 -17.75 10.02
C ALA A 38 -13.54 -18.12 11.41
N ARG A 39 -14.14 -19.10 12.09
CA ARG A 39 -13.63 -19.61 13.37
C ARG A 39 -12.23 -20.21 13.24
N ALA A 40 -11.99 -21.03 12.21
CA ALA A 40 -10.68 -21.61 11.95
C ALA A 40 -9.61 -20.53 11.71
N PHE A 41 -9.94 -19.46 10.99
CA PHE A 41 -9.03 -18.33 10.81
C PHE A 41 -8.80 -17.54 12.10
N GLU A 42 -9.82 -17.34 12.94
CA GLU A 42 -9.63 -16.69 14.25
C GLU A 42 -8.73 -17.54 15.17
N ASP A 43 -8.91 -18.86 15.20
CA ASP A 43 -8.07 -19.78 15.97
C ASP A 43 -6.61 -19.76 15.48
N PHE A 44 -6.40 -19.78 14.16
CA PHE A 44 -5.07 -19.59 13.57
C PHE A 44 -4.44 -18.27 13.98
N ARG A 45 -5.22 -17.18 13.90
CA ARG A 45 -4.75 -15.83 14.19
C ARG A 45 -4.36 -15.67 15.66
N ARG A 46 -5.14 -16.24 16.59
CA ARG A 46 -4.78 -16.32 18.02
C ARG A 46 -3.50 -17.12 18.20
N SER A 47 -3.44 -18.33 17.66
CA SER A 47 -2.26 -19.18 17.84
C SER A 47 -0.98 -18.55 17.29
N TYR A 48 -1.04 -17.95 16.10
CA TYR A 48 0.10 -17.31 15.47
C TYR A 48 0.59 -16.07 16.23
N ASN A 49 -0.34 -15.23 16.72
CA ASN A 49 0.00 -13.94 17.32
C ASN A 49 0.24 -14.00 18.83
N GLU A 50 -0.42 -14.92 19.54
CA GLU A 50 -0.47 -14.91 21.02
C GLU A 50 0.18 -16.15 21.66
N GLU A 51 0.28 -17.27 20.94
CA GLU A 51 0.75 -18.54 21.53
C GLU A 51 2.11 -18.99 20.96
N ARG A 52 2.31 -18.83 19.64
CA ARG A 52 3.50 -19.33 18.95
C ARG A 52 4.67 -18.36 19.13
N PRO A 53 5.82 -18.79 19.69
CA PRO A 53 7.03 -18.00 19.73
C PRO A 53 7.71 -17.95 18.34
N HIS A 54 8.32 -16.81 18.01
CA HIS A 54 9.01 -16.62 16.72
C HIS A 54 10.48 -16.31 16.95
N GLU A 55 11.36 -17.07 16.31
CA GLU A 55 12.82 -16.87 16.41
C GLU A 55 13.24 -15.45 16.00
N ALA A 56 12.58 -14.88 14.99
CA ALA A 56 12.81 -13.51 14.53
C ALA A 56 12.50 -12.44 15.59
N LEU A 57 11.70 -12.79 16.60
CA LEU A 57 11.34 -11.93 17.74
C LEU A 57 12.02 -12.40 19.03
N GLY A 58 13.08 -13.21 18.95
CA GLY A 58 13.80 -13.69 20.14
C GLY A 58 13.01 -14.68 20.98
N MET A 59 12.14 -15.49 20.34
CA MET A 59 11.22 -16.43 20.99
C MET A 59 10.05 -15.78 21.74
N ASP A 60 9.79 -14.50 21.52
CA ASP A 60 8.52 -13.87 21.89
C ASP A 60 7.42 -14.09 20.83
N THR A 61 6.19 -13.78 21.21
CA THR A 61 5.01 -13.78 20.34
C THR A 61 4.79 -12.42 19.68
N PRO A 62 4.16 -12.36 18.49
CA PRO A 62 3.88 -11.09 17.81
C PRO A 62 3.08 -10.11 18.67
N ALA A 63 2.13 -10.59 19.48
CA ALA A 63 1.31 -9.74 20.34
C ALA A 63 2.11 -9.00 21.43
N GLN A 64 3.30 -9.50 21.81
CA GLN A 64 4.20 -8.80 22.73
C GLN A 64 4.88 -7.58 22.10
N HIS A 65 5.08 -7.59 20.77
CA HIS A 65 5.85 -6.58 20.05
C HIS A 65 4.99 -5.60 19.25
N TYR A 66 3.84 -6.04 18.77
CA TYR A 66 2.98 -5.24 17.89
C TYR A 66 1.66 -4.91 18.56
N ARG A 67 1.24 -3.64 18.45
CA ARG A 67 -0.07 -3.15 18.88
C ARG A 67 -0.80 -2.53 17.70
N PRO A 68 -2.14 -2.63 17.66
CA PRO A 68 -2.94 -1.89 16.68
C PRO A 68 -2.55 -0.42 16.67
N SER A 69 -2.41 0.15 15.47
CA SER A 69 -2.13 1.58 15.35
C SER A 69 -3.31 2.37 15.92
N THR A 70 -3.02 3.36 16.76
CA THR A 70 -4.00 4.34 17.21
C THR A 70 -4.40 5.31 16.10
N ARG A 71 -3.62 5.38 15.01
CA ARG A 71 -3.92 6.21 13.85
C ARG A 71 -4.96 5.49 12.99
N PRO A 72 -6.19 6.03 12.85
CA PRO A 72 -7.17 5.42 11.97
C PRO A 72 -6.71 5.50 10.51
N MET A 73 -7.02 4.46 9.73
CA MET A 73 -6.90 4.53 8.28
C MET A 73 -7.99 5.47 7.75
N PRO A 74 -7.65 6.52 6.98
CA PRO A 74 -8.66 7.42 6.43
C PRO A 74 -9.52 6.67 5.40
N LYS A 75 -10.83 6.97 5.36
CA LYS A 75 -11.78 6.36 4.40
C LYS A 75 -11.53 6.82 2.96
N THR A 76 -10.99 8.02 2.81
CA THR A 76 -10.66 8.65 1.52
C THR A 76 -9.23 9.13 1.63
N ALA A 77 -8.41 8.88 0.61
CA ALA A 77 -7.08 9.44 0.56
C ALA A 77 -7.18 10.98 0.61
N PRO A 78 -6.36 11.66 1.42
CA PRO A 78 -6.33 13.12 1.38
C PRO A 78 -5.97 13.58 -0.02
N GLU A 79 -6.61 14.65 -0.49
CA GLU A 79 -6.24 15.27 -1.76
C GLU A 79 -4.77 15.73 -1.70
N PRO A 80 -4.00 15.57 -2.78
CA PRO A 80 -2.64 16.06 -2.83
C PRO A 80 -2.58 17.56 -2.61
N ASP A 81 -1.67 18.00 -1.74
CA ASP A 81 -1.41 19.42 -1.51
C ASP A 81 -0.42 19.91 -2.57
N TYR A 82 -0.93 20.66 -3.56
CA TYR A 82 -0.12 21.29 -4.59
C TYR A 82 0.12 22.78 -4.26
N PRO A 83 1.29 23.35 -4.62
CA PRO A 83 1.54 24.77 -4.43
C PRO A 83 0.46 25.63 -5.08
N ALA A 84 0.07 26.74 -4.45
CA ALA A 84 -1.02 27.58 -4.91
C ALA A 84 -0.74 28.22 -6.29
N GLU A 85 0.53 28.46 -6.58
CA GLU A 85 1.05 28.97 -7.85
C GLU A 85 1.08 27.91 -8.96
N ALA A 86 0.95 26.62 -8.62
CA ALA A 86 0.99 25.54 -9.59
C ALA A 86 -0.31 25.49 -10.39
N ALA A 87 -0.19 25.26 -11.70
CA ALA A 87 -1.36 25.03 -12.53
C ALA A 87 -1.79 23.57 -12.40
N VAL A 88 -2.81 23.31 -11.57
CA VAL A 88 -3.36 21.96 -11.40
C VAL A 88 -4.25 21.57 -12.59
N ARG A 89 -4.01 20.36 -13.13
CA ARG A 89 -4.76 19.78 -14.25
C ARG A 89 -5.08 18.32 -13.97
N GLY A 90 -6.31 17.90 -14.26
CA GLY A 90 -6.68 16.49 -14.24
C GLY A 90 -6.18 15.77 -15.50
N VAL A 91 -5.58 14.60 -15.32
CA VAL A 91 -5.19 13.72 -16.43
C VAL A 91 -6.45 13.09 -17.02
N ARG A 92 -6.59 13.18 -18.33
CA ARG A 92 -7.71 12.58 -19.07
C ARG A 92 -7.58 11.06 -19.11
N GLN A 93 -8.65 10.39 -19.50
CA GLN A 93 -8.67 8.92 -19.63
C GLN A 93 -7.65 8.36 -20.63
N ASN A 94 -7.21 9.16 -21.61
CA ASN A 94 -6.15 8.81 -22.55
C ASN A 94 -4.73 8.99 -21.96
N GLY A 95 -4.60 9.40 -20.70
CA GLY A 95 -3.32 9.63 -20.02
C GLY A 95 -2.67 10.99 -20.30
N ALA A 96 -3.37 11.92 -20.96
CA ALA A 96 -2.83 13.21 -21.34
C ALA A 96 -3.45 14.39 -20.59
N VAL A 97 -2.75 15.52 -20.58
CA VAL A 97 -3.22 16.81 -20.07
C VAL A 97 -3.18 17.88 -21.15
N LYS A 98 -4.11 18.85 -21.07
CA LYS A 98 -4.08 20.03 -21.93
C LYS A 98 -3.24 21.14 -21.30
N TRP A 99 -2.16 21.53 -21.96
CA TRP A 99 -1.25 22.57 -21.52
C TRP A 99 -0.97 23.58 -22.64
N ARG A 100 -1.26 24.87 -22.38
CA ARG A 100 -1.01 25.98 -23.33
C ARG A 100 -1.48 25.73 -24.78
N GLY A 101 -2.62 25.06 -24.93
CA GLY A 101 -3.21 24.76 -26.25
C GLY A 101 -2.78 23.42 -26.86
N THR A 102 -1.76 22.77 -26.30
CA THR A 102 -1.24 21.47 -26.75
C THR A 102 -1.67 20.37 -25.78
N GLU A 103 -1.78 19.14 -26.29
CA GLU A 103 -1.97 17.94 -25.47
C GLU A 103 -0.61 17.29 -25.20
N ILE A 104 -0.31 17.04 -23.93
CA ILE A 104 0.94 16.41 -23.49
C ILE A 104 0.58 15.09 -22.81
N TYR A 105 1.09 13.98 -23.33
CA TYR A 105 0.92 12.67 -22.70
C TYR A 105 1.77 12.59 -21.43
N VAL A 106 1.16 12.12 -20.34
CA VAL A 106 1.79 11.95 -19.02
C VAL A 106 1.88 10.46 -18.69
N SER A 107 0.74 9.83 -18.43
CA SER A 107 0.60 8.40 -18.23
C SER A 107 -0.87 8.02 -18.14
N ALA A 108 -1.27 6.92 -18.81
CA ALA A 108 -2.59 6.34 -18.62
C ALA A 108 -2.85 5.86 -17.18
N THR A 109 -1.81 5.55 -16.41
CA THR A 109 -1.95 5.13 -14.99
C THR A 109 -2.39 6.24 -14.07
N LEU A 110 -2.26 7.51 -14.49
CA LEU A 110 -2.67 8.67 -13.74
C LEU A 110 -4.05 9.18 -14.18
N ALA A 111 -4.78 8.45 -15.04
CA ALA A 111 -6.10 8.88 -15.51
C ALA A 111 -7.05 9.20 -14.35
N GLY A 112 -7.59 10.42 -14.34
CA GLY A 112 -8.44 10.93 -13.26
C GLY A 112 -7.68 11.64 -12.13
N GLU A 113 -6.36 11.46 -12.04
CA GLU A 113 -5.55 12.10 -11.00
C GLU A 113 -5.23 13.57 -11.35
N PRO A 114 -5.20 14.45 -10.34
CA PRO A 114 -4.70 15.80 -10.52
C PRO A 114 -3.16 15.80 -10.57
N ILE A 115 -2.58 16.60 -11.46
CA ILE A 115 -1.14 16.89 -11.51
C ILE A 115 -0.88 18.38 -11.45
N ALA A 116 0.19 18.78 -10.77
CA ALA A 116 0.68 20.16 -10.77
C ALA A 116 1.66 20.38 -11.91
N ILE A 117 1.51 21.52 -12.61
CA ILE A 117 2.45 21.99 -13.62
C ILE A 117 3.08 23.29 -13.10
N GLU A 118 4.39 23.27 -12.91
CA GLU A 118 5.17 24.36 -12.31
C GLU A 118 6.29 24.81 -13.25
N GLU A 119 6.55 26.11 -13.32
CA GLU A 119 7.74 26.64 -13.99
C GLU A 119 8.93 26.57 -13.03
N THR A 120 10.03 25.98 -13.47
CA THR A 120 11.26 25.91 -12.70
C THR A 120 12.08 27.19 -12.89
N GLU A 121 13.02 27.44 -11.99
CA GLU A 121 13.93 28.61 -12.05
C GLU A 121 14.71 28.71 -13.38
N ASN A 122 14.90 27.59 -14.06
CA ASN A 122 15.61 27.50 -15.34
C ASN A 122 14.69 27.77 -16.56
N GLY A 123 13.43 28.17 -16.35
CA GLY A 123 12.43 28.35 -17.41
C GLY A 123 11.94 27.04 -18.04
N GLN A 124 12.16 25.91 -17.36
CA GLN A 124 11.60 24.61 -17.76
C GLN A 124 10.26 24.39 -17.06
N TRP A 125 9.48 23.42 -17.53
CA TRP A 125 8.22 23.04 -16.90
C TRP A 125 8.35 21.67 -16.25
N ALA A 126 8.00 21.57 -14.98
CA ALA A 126 7.95 20.33 -14.23
C ALA A 126 6.49 19.90 -14.01
N MET A 127 6.22 18.61 -14.12
CA MET A 127 4.94 18.00 -13.74
C MET A 127 5.13 17.18 -12.48
N ARG A 128 4.30 17.41 -11.46
CA ARG A 128 4.32 16.68 -10.18
C ARG A 128 2.99 16.01 -9.93
N PHE A 129 3.04 14.79 -9.40
CA PHE A 129 1.88 14.03 -8.98
C PHE A 129 2.17 13.29 -7.68
N TYR A 130 1.12 13.00 -6.91
CA TYR A 130 1.18 12.15 -5.72
C TYR A 130 0.41 10.87 -6.03
N ALA A 131 1.12 9.76 -6.22
CA ALA A 131 0.56 8.43 -6.46
C ALA A 131 1.16 7.42 -5.49
#